data_AF-C3Y0T1-F1
#
_entry.id   AF-C3Y0T1-F1
#
_cell.length_a   1.000
_cell.length_b   1.000
_cell.length_c   1.000
_cell.angle_alpha   90.00
_cell.angle_beta   90.00
_cell.angle_gamma   90.00
#
_symmetry.space_group_name_H-M   'P 1'
#
loop_
_entity.id
_entity.type
_entity.pdbx_description
1 polymer ?
#
loop_
_entity_poly.entity_id
_entity_poly.type
_entity_poly.pdbx_seq_one_letter_code
_entity_poly.pdbx_strand_id
1 'polypeptide(L)'
;MDGKVAIVGIGCRYPGGVNTPGDFWTMLAEGRDCTIPPPDDRFDTSYFWHPNRTPGKLYNRCGGYLQCNVFEFDRQFFKIPPGSTMCARGRGLCSLESASVT
;
A
#
# COMPACT_ATOMS: atom_id res chain seq x y z
N MET A 1 13.99 -34.84 4.98
CA MET A 1 14.48 -33.75 5.84
C MET A 1 13.37 -32.75 5.98
N ASP A 2 12.85 -32.56 7.18
CA ASP A 2 11.82 -31.56 7.45
C ASP A 2 12.50 -30.21 7.68
N GLY A 3 12.54 -29.40 6.63
CA GLY A 3 13.21 -28.10 6.63
C GLY A 3 12.35 -27.07 7.35
N LYS A 4 12.68 -26.77 8.61
CA LYS A 4 12.02 -25.69 9.35
C LYS A 4 12.34 -24.35 8.71
N VAL A 5 11.30 -23.58 8.40
CA VAL A 5 11.41 -22.21 7.87
C VAL A 5 11.22 -21.23 9.01
N ALA A 6 12.11 -20.24 9.12
CA ALA A 6 11.99 -19.13 10.06
C ALA A 6 11.75 -17.82 9.30
N ILE A 7 10.91 -16.96 9.85
CA ILE A 7 10.71 -15.59 9.36
C ILE A 7 11.78 -14.72 10.02
N VAL A 8 12.72 -14.20 9.23
CA VAL A 8 13.86 -13.39 9.72
C VAL A 8 13.62 -11.88 9.63
N GLY A 9 12.53 -11.46 8.97
CA GLY A 9 12.18 -10.06 8.81
C GLY A 9 10.83 -9.87 8.13
N ILE A 10 10.27 -8.67 8.28
CA ILE A 10 9.04 -8.22 7.63
C ILE A 10 9.18 -6.76 7.21
N GLY A 11 8.77 -6.43 5.99
CA GLY A 11 8.59 -5.05 5.53
C GLY A 11 7.13 -4.64 5.67
N CYS A 12 6.87 -3.49 6.27
CA CYS A 12 5.50 -3.03 6.56
C CYS A 12 5.19 -1.72 5.85
N ARG A 13 4.10 -1.69 5.08
CA ARG A 13 3.42 -0.46 4.66
C ARG A 13 1.91 -0.69 4.73
N TYR A 14 1.26 0.01 5.65
CA TYR A 14 -0.17 -0.12 5.90
C TYR A 14 -0.86 1.24 6.00
N PRO A 15 -2.19 1.31 5.84
CA PRO A 15 -2.97 2.53 6.06
C PRO A 15 -2.77 3.07 7.49
N GLY A 16 -2.91 4.39 7.67
CA GLY A 16 -2.75 5.02 8.98
C GLY A 16 -1.31 5.33 9.37
N GLY A 17 -0.45 5.58 8.39
CA GLY A 17 0.94 6.02 8.61
C GLY A 17 1.90 4.92 9.04
N VAL A 18 1.49 3.66 8.95
CA VAL A 18 2.30 2.51 9.39
C VAL A 18 3.33 2.17 8.32
N ASN A 19 4.61 2.45 8.61
CA ASN A 19 5.72 2.22 7.68
C ASN A 19 6.81 1.30 8.26
N THR A 20 6.64 0.86 9.51
CA THR A 20 7.58 -0.04 10.18
C THR A 20 6.87 -1.19 10.89
N PRO A 21 7.58 -2.28 11.22
CA PRO A 21 7.01 -3.36 12.04
C PRO A 21 6.54 -2.89 13.43
N GLY A 22 7.22 -1.91 14.01
CA GLY A 22 6.84 -1.32 15.30
C GLY A 22 5.53 -0.53 15.23
N ASP A 23 5.35 0.27 14.18
CA ASP A 23 4.09 0.99 13.93
C ASP A 23 2.94 0.01 13.72
N PHE A 24 3.19 -1.09 13.02
CA PHE A 24 2.20 -2.13 12.76
C PHE A 24 1.76 -2.81 14.06
N TRP A 25 2.72 -3.18 14.90
CA TRP A 25 2.42 -3.77 16.20
C TRP A 25 1.63 -2.82 17.10
N THR A 26 2.01 -1.55 17.13
CA THR A 26 1.32 -0.51 17.89
C THR A 26 -0.11 -0.32 17.40
N MET A 27 -0.31 -0.23 16.08
CA MET A 27 -1.64 -0.13 15.46
C MET A 27 -2.55 -1.30 15.85
N LEU A 28 -2.01 -2.53 15.82
CA LEU A 28 -2.76 -3.73 16.20
C LEU A 28 -3.09 -3.74 17.69
N ALA A 29 -2.13 -3.39 18.55
CA ALA A 29 -2.31 -3.35 20.00
C ALA A 29 -3.37 -2.32 20.41
N GLU A 30 -3.45 -1.19 19.70
CA GLU A 30 -4.42 -0.12 19.94
C GLU A 30 -5.77 -0.36 19.24
N GLY A 31 -5.86 -1.34 18.33
CA GLY A 31 -7.09 -1.62 17.58
C GLY A 31 -7.53 -0.45 16.69
N ARG A 32 -6.59 0.35 16.16
CA ARG A 32 -6.93 1.56 15.39
C ARG A 32 -7.63 1.23 14.08
N ASP A 33 -8.75 1.89 13.83
CA ASP A 33 -9.35 1.94 12.50
C ASP A 33 -8.62 2.98 11.66
N CYS A 34 -7.97 2.52 10.58
CA CYS A 34 -7.24 3.36 9.65
C CYS A 34 -7.93 3.43 8.28
N THR A 35 -9.23 3.14 8.22
CA THR A 35 -10.01 3.35 7.00
C THR A 35 -10.23 4.85 6.77
N ILE A 36 -9.92 5.28 5.55
CA ILE A 36 -10.07 6.66 5.11
C ILE A 36 -10.89 6.70 3.81
N PRO A 37 -11.51 7.83 3.47
CA PRO A 37 -12.03 8.01 2.12
C PRO A 37 -10.91 7.87 1.09
N PRO A 38 -11.23 7.46 -0.14
CA PRO A 38 -10.23 7.35 -1.19
C PRO A 38 -9.54 8.70 -1.43
N PRO A 39 -8.21 8.72 -1.59
CA PRO A 39 -7.50 9.95 -1.95
C PRO A 39 -7.91 10.40 -3.36
N ASP A 40 -8.16 11.69 -3.54
CA ASP A 40 -8.59 12.27 -4.82
C ASP A 40 -7.57 12.05 -5.95
N ASP A 41 -6.30 11.93 -5.61
CA ASP A 41 -5.19 11.63 -6.54
C ASP A 41 -5.25 10.19 -7.11
N ARG A 42 -6.03 9.29 -6.51
CA ARG A 42 -6.13 7.89 -6.93
C ARG A 42 -7.25 7.64 -7.93
N PHE A 43 -8.44 8.13 -7.61
CA PHE A 43 -9.61 8.03 -8.45
C PHE A 43 -10.71 8.97 -7.96
N ASP A 44 -11.47 9.51 -8.91
CA ASP A 44 -12.59 10.41 -8.62
C ASP A 44 -13.76 9.63 -7.98
N THR A 45 -13.90 9.81 -6.67
CA THR A 45 -14.94 9.15 -5.87
C THR A 45 -16.35 9.60 -6.27
N SER A 46 -16.51 10.84 -6.74
CA SER A 46 -17.81 11.37 -7.17
C SER A 46 -18.31 10.65 -8.42
N TYR A 47 -17.40 10.27 -9.32
CA TYR A 47 -17.74 9.53 -10.53
C TYR A 47 -18.12 8.09 -10.23
N PHE A 48 -17.43 7.41 -9.32
CA PHE A 48 -17.64 5.97 -9.09
C PHE A 48 -18.67 5.66 -8.00
N TRP A 49 -19.01 6.59 -7.12
CA TRP A 49 -19.91 6.32 -6.01
C TRP A 49 -21.38 6.21 -6.43
N HIS A 50 -22.08 5.19 -5.92
CA HIS A 50 -23.53 5.04 -6.07
C HIS A 50 -24.12 4.36 -4.82
N PRO A 51 -25.27 4.82 -4.29
CA PRO A 51 -25.85 4.28 -3.06
C PRO A 51 -26.31 2.83 -3.21
N ASN A 52 -26.81 2.46 -4.39
CA ASN A 52 -27.21 1.09 -4.71
C ASN A 52 -26.10 0.34 -5.45
N ARG A 53 -26.10 -0.98 -5.33
CA ARG A 53 -25.15 -1.88 -5.97
C ARG A 53 -25.41 -1.96 -7.48
N THR A 54 -24.88 -0.98 -8.21
CA THR A 54 -24.99 -0.85 -9.67
C THR A 54 -23.72 -1.37 -10.35
N PRO A 55 -23.82 -2.10 -11.47
CA PRO A 55 -22.64 -2.51 -12.24
C PRO A 55 -21.74 -1.33 -12.59
N GLY A 56 -20.44 -1.45 -12.33
CA GLY A 56 -19.45 -0.40 -12.61
C GLY A 56 -19.41 0.76 -11.59
N LYS A 57 -20.15 0.67 -10.48
CA LYS A 57 -20.13 1.66 -9.39
C LYS A 57 -19.71 1.04 -8.05
N LEU A 58 -19.13 1.87 -7.20
CA LEU A 58 -18.73 1.57 -5.83
C LEU A 58 -19.84 2.02 -4.88
N TYR A 59 -20.25 1.16 -3.95
CA TYR A 59 -21.18 1.52 -2.88
C TYR A 59 -20.46 1.88 -1.55
N ASN A 60 -19.19 1.47 -1.43
CA ASN A 60 -18.35 1.75 -0.26
C ASN A 60 -17.71 3.13 -0.36
N ARG A 61 -17.71 3.88 0.76
CA ARG A 61 -17.13 5.24 0.85
C ARG A 61 -15.75 5.29 1.52
N CYS A 62 -15.36 4.22 2.21
CA CYS A 62 -14.10 4.16 2.96
C CYS A 62 -13.32 2.88 2.61
N GLY A 63 -12.01 2.93 2.76
CA GLY A 63 -11.10 1.82 2.55
C GLY A 63 -9.73 2.05 3.18
N GLY A 64 -8.89 1.02 3.19
CA GLY A 64 -7.51 1.12 3.65
C GLY A 64 -6.60 1.61 2.53
N TYR A 65 -6.27 2.90 2.52
CA TYR A 65 -5.39 3.50 1.51
C TYR A 65 -4.04 3.87 2.11
N LEU A 66 -2.96 3.59 1.36
CA LEU A 66 -1.64 4.07 1.71
C LEU A 66 -1.60 5.59 1.53
N GLN A 67 -1.22 6.29 2.60
CA GLN A 67 -1.11 7.75 2.61
C GLN A 67 0.20 8.24 1.98
N CYS A 68 1.19 7.36 1.82
CA CYS A 68 2.40 7.67 1.07
C CYS A 68 2.14 7.69 -0.45
N ASN A 69 2.93 8.48 -1.17
CA ASN A 69 2.87 8.53 -2.62
C ASN A 69 3.35 7.20 -3.22
N VAL A 70 2.45 6.27 -3.52
CA VAL A 70 2.86 4.97 -4.14
C VAL A 70 3.45 5.10 -5.56
N PHE A 71 3.42 6.30 -6.15
CA PHE A 71 4.08 6.56 -7.43
C PHE A 71 5.53 7.01 -7.25
N GLU A 72 5.91 7.42 -6.04
CA GLU A 72 7.30 7.66 -5.68
C GLU A 72 7.98 6.33 -5.38
N PHE A 73 9.11 6.11 -6.04
CA PHE A 73 9.96 4.94 -5.88
C PHE A 73 11.40 5.38 -6.05
N ASP A 74 12.28 5.00 -5.11
CA ASP A 74 13.70 5.33 -5.18
C ASP A 74 14.41 4.49 -6.25
N ARG A 75 14.33 4.96 -7.49
CA ARG A 75 14.98 4.33 -8.63
C ARG A 75 16.51 4.30 -8.50
N GLN A 76 17.11 5.25 -7.79
CA GLN A 76 18.56 5.33 -7.65
C GLN A 76 19.07 4.24 -6.73
N PHE A 77 18.37 4.00 -5.62
CA PHE A 77 18.66 2.89 -4.71
C PHE A 77 18.64 1.54 -5.42
N PHE A 78 17.61 1.29 -6.24
CA PHE A 78 17.46 0.02 -6.99
C PHE A 78 18.19 -0.03 -8.34
N LYS A 79 18.95 1.01 -8.69
CA LYS A 79 19.69 1.11 -9.97
C LYS A 79 18.81 0.86 -11.21
N ILE A 80 17.55 1.32 -11.18
CA ILE A 80 16.60 1.16 -12.29
C ILE A 80 16.71 2.34 -13.27
N PRO A 81 17.01 2.11 -14.56
CA PRO A 81 17.13 3.19 -15.55
C PRO A 81 15.79 3.88 -15.85
N PRO A 82 15.80 5.17 -16.22
CA PRO A 82 14.59 6.01 -16.28
C PRO A 82 13.51 5.58 -17.31
N GLY A 83 13.84 4.72 -18.28
CA GLY A 83 12.92 4.31 -19.35
C GLY A 83 12.03 3.10 -19.06
N SER A 84 12.31 2.32 -18.00
CA SER A 84 11.62 1.03 -17.74
C SER A 84 10.44 1.14 -16.77
N THR A 85 10.24 2.29 -16.12
CA THR A 85 9.29 2.44 -14.99
C THR A 85 7.83 2.62 -15.42
N MET A 86 7.54 3.10 -16.64
CA MET A 86 6.16 3.35 -17.09
C MET A 86 5.28 2.09 -17.18
N CYS A 87 5.88 0.90 -17.28
CA CYS A 87 5.15 -0.38 -17.31
C CYS A 87 5.10 -1.12 -15.96
N ALA A 88 5.78 -0.62 -14.92
CA ALA A 88 5.73 -1.26 -13.61
C ALA A 88 4.44 -0.85 -12.89
N ARG A 89 3.43 -1.74 -12.87
CA ARG A 89 2.22 -1.56 -12.04
C ARG A 89 2.63 -1.22 -10.60
N GLY A 90 2.03 -0.19 -10.00
CA GLY A 90 2.39 0.32 -8.66
C GLY A 90 2.45 -0.73 -7.53
N ARG A 91 1.87 -1.93 -7.72
CA ARG A 91 2.01 -3.07 -6.79
C ARG A 91 3.43 -3.65 -6.74
N GLY A 92 4.17 -3.66 -7.86
CA GLY A 92 5.51 -4.25 -7.93
C GLY A 92 6.59 -3.38 -7.30
N LEU A 93 6.47 -2.05 -7.45
CA LEU A 93 7.44 -1.09 -6.93
C LEU A 93 7.37 -0.98 -5.40
N CYS A 94 6.17 -0.98 -4.82
CA CYS A 94 5.98 -0.96 -3.36
C CYS A 94 6.58 -2.20 -2.67
N SER A 95 6.59 -3.36 -3.34
CA SER A 95 7.18 -4.58 -2.78
C SER A 95 8.71 -4.53 -2.75
N LEU A 96 9.35 -3.86 -3.72
CA LEU A 96 10.80 -3.76 -3.77
C LEU A 96 11.31 -2.83 -2.66
N GLU A 97 10.65 -1.69 -2.47
CA GLU A 97 11.02 -0.71 -1.45
C GLU A 97 10.88 -1.29 -0.02
N SER A 98 9.84 -2.09 0.24
CA SER A 98 9.65 -2.72 1.55
C SER A 98 10.72 -3.76 1.88
N ALA A 99 11.36 -4.36 0.87
CA ALA A 99 12.45 -5.32 1.05
C ALA A 99 13.83 -4.64 1.22
N SER A 100 13.92 -3.34 0.97
CA SER A 100 15.15 -2.54 1.00
C SER A 100 15.45 -1.90 2.36
N VAL A 101 14.45 -1.81 3.23
CA VAL A 101 14.53 -1.16 4.55
C VAL A 101 14.93 -2.14 5.66
N THR A 102 15.44 -3.33 5.30
CA THR A 102 16.11 -4.24 6.25
C THR A 102 17.60 -3.94 6.30
#